data_AF-A0A2U9IBQ2-F1
#
_entry.id   AF-A0A2U9IBQ2-F1
#
_cell.length_a   1.000
_cell.length_b   1.000
_cell.length_c   1.000
_cell.angle_alpha   90.00
_cell.angle_beta   90.00
_cell.angle_gamma   90.00
#
_symmetry.space_group_name_H-M   'P 1'
#
loop_
_entity.id
_entity.type
_entity.pdbx_description
1 polymer ?
#
loop_
_entity_poly.entity_id
_entity_poly.type
_entity_poly.pdbx_seq_one_letter_code
_entity_poly.pdbx_strand_id
1 'polypeptide(L)'
;MYPKLVTIIKLMRSLGPNLDIISNVIRDSKKNIENELLKINNLYFTPIPSFGIFKLNLNDKSLIRKNLREDFCLSISREGLKVNEFINYSGIPEAYDFITDEWDLHMDIKAEGIKPFIQYEDNAEPLLYSSLRSFYSFNDILKTSLNYGLISGFIIDYGKRDYVIDVFTTEKEVRERLEYIPFIRYSISLDLESNNLFIIELLISDKDLLFILELLKEMRQYIDILFTLRKPYYFNGVI
;
A
#
# COMPACT_ATOMS: atom_id res chain seq x y z
N MET A 1 15.75 -5.61 17.13
CA MET A 1 14.72 -4.60 16.79
C MET A 1 15.39 -3.24 16.65
N TYR A 2 14.99 -2.44 15.66
CA TYR A 2 15.67 -1.18 15.29
C TYR A 2 14.73 0.02 15.44
N PRO A 3 14.52 0.54 16.67
CA PRO A 3 13.45 1.50 16.96
C PRO A 3 13.51 2.76 16.10
N LYS A 4 14.72 3.21 15.78
CA LYS A 4 14.94 4.40 14.97
C LYS A 4 14.48 4.22 13.52
N LEU A 5 14.78 3.07 12.90
CA LEU A 5 14.40 2.81 11.51
C LEU A 5 12.88 2.66 11.37
N VAL A 6 12.24 1.99 12.33
CA VAL A 6 10.77 1.91 12.44
C VAL A 6 10.16 3.31 12.43
N THR A 7 10.67 4.21 13.28
CA THR A 7 10.19 5.60 13.34
C THR A 7 10.41 6.34 12.02
N ILE A 8 11.56 6.16 11.37
CA ILE A 8 11.83 6.78 10.06
C ILE A 8 10.80 6.31 9.03
N ILE A 9 10.59 5.00 8.89
CA ILE A 9 9.62 4.43 7.92
C ILE A 9 8.21 4.97 8.19
N LYS A 10 7.79 5.02 9.47
CA LYS A 10 6.48 5.57 9.85
C LYS A 10 6.35 7.05 9.46
N LEU A 11 7.37 7.87 9.69
CA LEU A 11 7.37 9.28 9.29
C LEU A 11 7.35 9.48 7.78
N MET A 12 8.04 8.62 7.02
CA MET A 12 8.07 8.72 5.56
C MET A 12 6.69 8.50 4.94
N ARG A 13 5.79 7.75 5.58
CA ARG A 13 4.42 7.54 5.09
C ARG A 13 3.61 8.83 4.98
N SER A 14 3.90 9.84 5.82
CA SER A 14 3.23 11.14 5.81
C SER A 14 4.06 12.24 5.16
N LEU A 15 5.38 12.21 5.36
CA LEU A 15 6.29 13.28 4.92
C LEU A 15 7.02 12.97 3.60
N GLY A 16 6.86 11.75 3.08
CA GLY A 16 7.68 11.22 2.00
C GLY A 16 9.14 11.05 2.41
N PRO A 17 10.03 10.76 1.47
CA PRO A 17 11.48 10.68 1.71
C PRO A 17 12.15 12.06 1.92
N ASN A 18 11.46 13.00 2.60
CA ASN A 18 11.98 14.33 2.91
C ASN A 18 12.99 14.28 4.07
N LEU A 19 14.24 13.93 3.74
CA LEU A 19 15.30 13.78 4.74
C LEU A 19 15.54 15.05 5.56
N ASP A 20 15.24 16.23 5.00
CA ASP A 20 15.36 17.50 5.72
C ASP A 20 14.42 17.55 6.92
N ILE A 21 13.14 17.30 6.69
CA ILE A 21 12.13 17.32 7.75
C ILE A 21 12.34 16.15 8.72
N ILE A 22 12.59 14.94 8.20
CA ILE A 22 12.79 13.75 9.03
C ILE A 22 14.00 13.93 9.97
N SER A 23 15.10 14.51 9.47
CA SER A 23 16.29 14.79 10.28
C SER A 23 16.02 15.72 11.45
N ASN A 24 15.19 16.74 11.23
CA ASN A 24 14.79 17.68 12.27
C ASN A 24 13.89 17.01 13.32
N VAL A 25 12.93 16.18 12.89
CA VAL A 25 11.99 15.49 13.80
C VAL A 25 12.71 14.49 14.70
N ILE A 26 13.58 13.67 14.11
CA ILE A 26 14.30 12.60 14.83
C ILE A 26 15.53 13.14 15.58
N ARG A 27 15.92 14.40 15.30
CA ARG A 27 17.12 15.05 15.85
C ARG A 27 18.40 14.27 15.53
N ASP A 28 18.55 13.89 14.27
CA ASP A 28 19.74 13.20 13.75
C ASP A 28 20.18 13.80 12.42
N SER A 29 21.42 13.54 12.00
CA SER A 29 21.92 14.05 10.74
C SER A 29 21.27 13.36 9.54
N LYS A 30 21.03 14.13 8.46
CA LYS A 30 20.51 13.59 7.18
C LYS A 30 21.34 12.41 6.67
N LYS A 31 22.66 12.52 6.75
CA LYS A 31 23.61 11.49 6.32
C LYS A 31 23.44 10.19 7.10
N ASN A 32 23.21 10.26 8.41
CA ASN A 32 22.96 9.07 9.22
C ASN A 32 21.64 8.40 8.83
N ILE A 33 20.56 9.19 8.66
CA ILE A 33 19.25 8.68 8.25
C ILE A 33 19.33 8.03 6.87
N GLU A 34 20.00 8.69 5.92
CA GLU A 34 20.25 8.16 4.59
C GLU A 34 21.02 6.82 4.66
N ASN A 35 22.10 6.75 5.44
CA ASN A 35 22.86 5.52 5.64
C ASN A 35 22.02 4.39 6.26
N GLU A 36 21.10 4.69 7.18
CA GLU A 36 20.19 3.69 7.74
C GLU A 36 19.19 3.18 6.71
N LEU A 37 18.60 4.09 5.92
CA LEU A 37 17.63 3.72 4.89
C LEU A 37 18.26 2.95 3.72
N LEU A 38 19.52 3.24 3.38
CA LEU A 38 20.27 2.50 2.36
C LEU A 38 20.57 1.04 2.74
N LYS A 39 20.44 0.66 4.03
CA LYS A 39 20.53 -0.75 4.46
C LYS A 39 19.29 -1.55 4.09
N ILE A 40 18.18 -0.88 3.82
CA ILE A 40 16.92 -1.53 3.48
C ILE A 40 16.96 -1.95 2.01
N ASN A 41 16.90 -3.25 1.77
CA ASN A 41 16.74 -3.77 0.42
C ASN A 41 15.43 -3.29 -0.20
N ASN A 42 15.49 -2.94 -1.49
CA ASN A 42 14.29 -2.66 -2.29
C ASN A 42 13.38 -1.59 -1.67
N LEU A 43 13.97 -0.49 -1.17
CA LEU A 43 13.19 0.63 -0.63
C LEU A 43 12.64 1.52 -1.76
N TYR A 44 11.32 1.66 -1.83
CA TYR A 44 10.57 2.46 -2.78
C TYR A 44 9.56 3.36 -2.08
N PHE A 45 9.24 4.46 -2.76
CA PHE A 45 8.25 5.43 -2.32
C PHE A 45 7.25 5.66 -3.43
N THR A 46 5.97 5.52 -3.10
CA THR A 46 4.89 5.72 -4.04
C THR A 46 3.97 6.83 -3.51
N PRO A 47 3.88 8.00 -4.16
CA PRO A 47 3.00 9.06 -3.72
C PRO A 47 1.54 8.59 -3.78
N ILE A 48 0.76 8.97 -2.77
CA ILE A 48 -0.69 8.79 -2.72
C ILE A 48 -1.28 10.17 -3.01
N PRO A 49 -1.86 10.41 -4.19
CA PRO A 49 -2.46 11.71 -4.44
C PRO A 49 -3.64 11.97 -3.48
N SER A 50 -4.04 13.22 -3.36
CA SER A 50 -5.25 13.62 -2.63
C SER A 50 -6.42 13.58 -3.61
N PHE A 51 -7.53 12.95 -3.23
CA PHE A 51 -8.64 12.72 -4.16
C PHE A 51 -9.98 12.99 -3.51
N GLY A 52 -10.86 13.69 -4.24
CA GLY A 52 -12.26 13.87 -3.89
C GLY A 52 -13.20 12.74 -4.31
N ILE A 53 -12.92 12.09 -5.43
CA ILE A 53 -13.80 11.05 -6.01
C ILE A 53 -12.92 10.02 -6.71
N PHE A 54 -12.20 9.22 -5.94
CA PHE A 54 -11.52 8.05 -6.50
C PHE A 54 -12.55 7.09 -7.06
N LYS A 55 -12.34 6.67 -8.31
CA LYS A 55 -13.13 5.62 -8.94
C LYS A 55 -12.26 4.43 -9.30
N LEU A 56 -12.57 3.27 -8.74
CA LEU A 56 -11.87 2.04 -9.07
C LEU A 56 -12.46 1.45 -10.36
N ASN A 57 -11.62 1.36 -11.41
CA ASN A 57 -12.00 0.83 -12.71
C ASN A 57 -11.25 -0.48 -12.95
N LEU A 58 -11.95 -1.61 -12.82
CA LEU A 58 -11.42 -2.93 -13.18
C LEU A 58 -11.74 -3.28 -14.63
N ASN A 59 -11.53 -2.34 -15.55
CA ASN A 59 -11.74 -2.54 -16.98
C ASN A 59 -10.41 -2.42 -17.72
N ASP A 60 -9.88 -3.54 -18.18
CA ASP A 60 -9.40 -3.72 -19.56
C ASP A 60 -8.82 -5.12 -19.74
N LYS A 61 -9.36 -5.86 -20.72
CA LYS A 61 -8.81 -6.92 -21.62
C LYS A 61 -7.65 -7.85 -21.16
N SER A 62 -7.18 -7.76 -19.94
CA SER A 62 -6.15 -8.57 -19.33
C SER A 62 -6.86 -9.51 -18.37
N LEU A 63 -6.87 -10.79 -18.72
CA LEU A 63 -7.34 -11.85 -17.83
C LEU A 63 -6.47 -11.79 -16.56
N ILE A 64 -7.08 -11.51 -15.41
CA ILE A 64 -6.36 -11.49 -14.13
C ILE A 64 -6.75 -12.77 -13.38
N ARG A 65 -5.78 -13.58 -12.96
CA ARG A 65 -6.06 -14.93 -12.44
C ARG A 65 -6.69 -14.92 -11.05
N LYS A 66 -7.85 -15.60 -10.90
CA LYS A 66 -8.52 -15.88 -9.61
C LYS A 66 -7.65 -16.78 -8.72
N ASN A 67 -6.99 -17.74 -9.35
CA ASN A 67 -6.04 -18.66 -8.74
C ASN A 67 -5.13 -19.21 -9.86
N LEU A 68 -4.15 -20.07 -9.55
CA LEU A 68 -3.26 -20.66 -10.57
C LEU A 68 -4.01 -21.40 -11.72
N ARG A 69 -5.30 -21.72 -11.54
CA ARG A 69 -6.11 -22.57 -12.42
C ARG A 69 -7.28 -21.86 -13.10
N GLU A 70 -7.64 -20.64 -12.69
CA GLU A 70 -8.85 -19.95 -13.15
C GLU A 70 -8.61 -18.45 -13.37
N ASP A 71 -9.18 -17.91 -14.44
CA ASP A 71 -9.16 -16.48 -14.74
C ASP A 71 -10.36 -15.78 -14.06
N PHE A 72 -10.08 -14.72 -13.30
CA PHE A 72 -11.09 -13.83 -12.71
C PHE A 72 -11.35 -12.66 -13.65
N CYS A 73 -12.62 -12.35 -13.87
CA CYS A 73 -13.01 -11.15 -14.60
C CYS A 73 -14.00 -10.38 -13.73
N LEU A 74 -13.54 -9.31 -13.08
CA LEU A 74 -14.42 -8.38 -12.40
C LEU A 74 -14.75 -7.24 -13.37
N SER A 75 -15.90 -7.33 -14.05
CA SER A 75 -16.36 -6.23 -14.88
C SER A 75 -17.05 -5.19 -14.01
N ILE A 76 -16.31 -4.16 -13.62
CA ILE A 76 -16.90 -2.96 -13.00
C ILE A 76 -17.31 -1.99 -14.12
N SER A 77 -18.42 -1.27 -13.91
CA SER A 77 -18.97 -0.30 -14.85
C SER A 77 -17.89 0.66 -15.38
N ARG A 78 -18.07 1.18 -16.61
CA ARG A 78 -17.18 2.21 -17.17
C ARG A 78 -17.12 3.49 -16.32
N GLU A 79 -18.09 3.67 -15.44
CA GLU A 79 -18.17 4.82 -14.54
C GLU A 79 -17.35 4.64 -13.26
N GLY A 80 -16.92 3.41 -12.90
CA GLY A 80 -16.10 3.09 -11.72
C GLY A 80 -16.82 3.18 -10.37
N LEU A 81 -16.30 2.49 -9.34
CA LEU A 81 -16.85 2.50 -7.98
C LEU A 81 -16.21 3.58 -7.11
N LYS A 82 -17.03 4.33 -6.37
CA LYS A 82 -16.57 5.37 -5.43
C LYS A 82 -15.79 4.73 -4.27
N VAL A 83 -14.61 5.28 -4.00
CA VAL A 83 -13.81 4.95 -2.81
C VAL A 83 -14.28 5.79 -1.62
N ASN A 84 -14.69 5.12 -0.55
CA ASN A 84 -15.09 5.75 0.71
C ASN A 84 -13.92 5.95 1.66
N GLU A 85 -13.04 4.96 1.69
CA GLU A 85 -11.92 4.92 2.62
C GLU A 85 -10.72 4.29 1.93
N PHE A 86 -9.57 4.90 2.15
CA PHE A 86 -8.27 4.34 1.80
C PHE A 86 -7.41 4.36 3.06
N ILE A 87 -6.84 3.21 3.41
CA ILE A 87 -5.94 3.06 4.54
C ILE A 87 -4.60 2.57 4.01
N ASN A 88 -3.56 3.38 4.15
CA ASN A 88 -2.19 2.98 3.86
C ASN A 88 -1.56 2.40 5.11
N TYR A 89 -1.13 1.14 5.09
CA TYR A 89 -0.39 0.52 6.21
C TYR A 89 1.12 0.55 5.97
N SER A 90 1.56 0.42 4.72
CA SER A 90 3.00 0.31 4.37
C SER A 90 3.74 -0.79 5.16
N GLY A 91 3.02 -1.86 5.54
CA GLY A 91 3.51 -2.99 6.33
C GLY A 91 3.58 -2.72 7.83
N ILE A 92 4.20 -3.66 8.55
CA ILE A 92 4.52 -3.54 9.97
C ILE A 92 6.05 -3.44 10.11
N PRO A 93 6.63 -2.23 10.13
CA PRO A 93 8.08 -2.07 10.18
C PRO A 93 8.73 -2.76 11.39
N GLU A 94 7.99 -2.89 12.50
CA GLU A 94 8.39 -3.60 13.71
C GLU A 94 8.65 -5.09 13.48
N ALA A 95 7.95 -5.69 12.52
CA ALA A 95 8.05 -7.10 12.16
C ALA A 95 9.06 -7.36 11.03
N TYR A 96 9.79 -6.36 10.55
CA TYR A 96 10.75 -6.52 9.45
C TYR A 96 12.20 -6.48 9.95
N ASP A 97 12.97 -7.52 9.63
CA ASP A 97 14.42 -7.56 9.80
C ASP A 97 15.11 -7.19 8.48
N PHE A 98 15.72 -6.01 8.44
CA PHE A 98 16.43 -5.54 7.26
C PHE A 98 17.81 -6.17 7.05
N ILE A 99 18.40 -6.82 8.05
CA ILE A 99 19.69 -7.50 7.88
C ILE A 99 19.48 -8.77 7.07
N THR A 100 18.42 -9.50 7.39
CA THR A 100 18.10 -10.78 6.78
C THR A 100 17.08 -10.68 5.65
N ASP A 101 16.43 -9.51 5.46
CA ASP A 101 15.36 -9.27 4.49
C ASP A 101 14.18 -10.23 4.73
N GLU A 102 13.75 -10.30 6.00
CA GLU A 102 12.71 -11.23 6.45
C GLU A 102 11.64 -10.55 7.29
N TRP A 103 10.43 -11.14 7.22
CA TRP A 103 9.28 -10.72 8.02
C TRP A 103 9.04 -11.71 9.15
N ASP A 104 8.76 -11.18 10.32
CA ASP A 104 8.24 -11.92 11.46
C ASP A 104 6.75 -12.23 11.24
N LEU A 105 6.41 -13.52 11.19
CA LEU A 105 5.07 -14.03 10.91
C LEU A 105 4.28 -14.43 12.18
N HIS A 106 4.71 -14.03 13.38
CA HIS A 106 3.98 -14.34 14.61
C HIS A 106 2.60 -13.65 14.72
N MET A 107 2.35 -12.59 13.93
CA MET A 107 1.05 -11.89 13.83
C MET A 107 0.49 -11.36 15.17
N ASP A 108 1.38 -11.01 16.09
CA ASP A 108 1.06 -10.45 17.40
C ASP A 108 0.92 -8.91 17.38
N ILE A 109 1.48 -8.27 16.36
CA ILE A 109 1.41 -6.83 16.14
C ILE A 109 0.34 -6.50 15.11
N LYS A 110 -0.55 -5.58 15.45
CA LYS A 110 -1.54 -5.02 14.53
C LYS A 110 -0.94 -3.85 13.74
N ALA A 111 -1.14 -3.82 12.43
CA ALA A 111 -0.66 -2.73 11.58
C ALA A 111 -1.31 -1.38 11.92
N GLU A 112 -0.49 -0.34 12.02
CA GLU A 112 -0.94 1.03 12.22
C GLU A 112 -1.22 1.70 10.87
N GLY A 113 -2.49 1.74 10.46
CA GLY A 113 -2.92 2.36 9.21
C GLY A 113 -3.01 3.90 9.28
N ILE A 114 -2.56 4.59 8.24
CA ILE A 114 -2.76 6.04 8.05
C ILE A 114 -3.90 6.18 7.05
N LYS A 115 -4.90 6.96 7.41
CA LYS A 115 -5.98 7.38 6.54
C LYS A 115 -5.58 8.73 5.94
N PRO A 116 -5.15 8.79 4.68
CA PRO A 116 -4.79 10.05 4.07
C PRO A 116 -6.04 10.93 4.03
N PHE A 117 -5.91 12.21 4.41
CA PHE A 117 -7.04 13.13 4.38
C PHE A 117 -7.47 13.37 2.93
N ILE A 118 -8.73 13.06 2.65
CA ILE A 118 -9.40 13.41 1.40
C ILE A 118 -9.67 14.92 1.47
N GLN A 119 -8.85 15.69 0.76
CA GLN A 119 -9.17 17.05 0.40
C GLN A 119 -9.51 17.07 -1.09
N TYR A 120 -10.40 18.00 -1.45
CA TYR A 120 -10.93 18.34 -2.77
C TYR A 120 -12.28 17.73 -3.10
N GLU A 121 -13.24 18.58 -3.47
CA GLU A 121 -14.50 18.24 -4.14
C GLU A 121 -14.39 18.42 -5.66
N ASP A 122 -13.27 18.96 -6.16
CA ASP A 122 -13.06 19.33 -7.56
C ASP A 122 -11.95 18.51 -8.25
N ASN A 123 -12.06 18.43 -9.57
CA ASN A 123 -11.25 17.64 -10.50
C ASN A 123 -9.74 17.93 -10.38
N ALA A 124 -9.02 17.10 -9.64
CA ALA A 124 -7.57 16.98 -9.71
C ALA A 124 -7.21 15.73 -10.54
N GLU A 125 -6.32 15.89 -11.52
CA GLU A 125 -5.79 14.74 -12.26
C GLU A 125 -4.99 13.83 -11.32
N PRO A 126 -5.16 12.49 -11.37
CA PRO A 126 -4.30 11.60 -10.60
C PRO A 126 -2.85 11.74 -11.05
N LEU A 127 -1.91 11.78 -10.10
CA LEU A 127 -0.54 11.44 -10.44
C LEU A 127 -0.47 9.93 -10.69
N LEU A 128 -0.23 9.54 -11.94
CA LEU A 128 0.09 8.16 -12.29
C LEU A 128 1.36 7.74 -11.57
N TYR A 129 1.29 6.61 -10.87
CA TYR A 129 2.28 6.13 -9.92
C TYR A 129 3.72 6.14 -10.44
N SER A 130 4.65 6.55 -9.59
CA SER A 130 6.08 6.31 -9.80
C SER A 130 6.67 5.59 -8.58
N SER A 131 7.36 4.49 -8.82
CA SER A 131 8.21 3.81 -7.83
C SER A 131 9.54 4.55 -7.73
N LEU A 132 9.59 5.59 -6.89
CA LEU A 132 10.80 6.37 -6.64
C LEU A 132 11.78 5.49 -5.85
N ARG A 133 12.96 5.22 -6.42
CA ARG A 133 14.01 4.42 -5.77
C ARG A 133 15.04 5.27 -5.00
N SER A 134 15.07 6.57 -5.27
CA SER A 134 16.12 7.45 -4.76
C SER A 134 15.51 8.62 -3.99
N PHE A 135 16.14 8.98 -2.88
CA PHE A 135 15.80 10.19 -2.11
C PHE A 135 15.89 11.45 -2.99
N TYR A 136 16.79 11.45 -3.98
CA TYR A 136 16.92 12.54 -4.96
C TYR A 136 15.73 12.64 -5.92
N SER A 137 14.97 11.56 -6.10
CA SER A 137 13.76 11.58 -6.91
C SER A 137 12.61 12.34 -6.24
N PHE A 138 12.74 12.66 -4.94
CA PHE A 138 11.85 13.56 -4.22
C PHE A 138 12.22 15.03 -4.48
N ASN A 139 11.92 15.45 -5.71
CA ASN A 139 12.24 16.76 -6.22
C ASN A 139 11.27 17.85 -5.71
N ASP A 140 11.52 19.10 -6.11
CA ASP A 140 10.72 20.23 -5.66
C ASP A 140 9.26 20.16 -6.14
N ILE A 141 8.96 19.48 -7.25
CA ILE A 141 7.58 19.26 -7.71
C ILE A 141 6.83 18.41 -6.68
N LEU A 142 7.39 17.27 -6.25
CA LEU A 142 6.75 16.41 -5.26
C LEU A 142 6.64 17.07 -3.88
N LYS A 143 7.66 17.84 -3.47
CA LYS A 143 7.60 18.66 -2.25
C LYS A 143 6.47 19.70 -2.33
N THR A 144 6.34 20.34 -3.47
CA THR A 144 5.31 21.35 -3.76
C THR A 144 3.94 20.69 -3.72
N SER A 145 3.73 19.59 -4.45
CA SER A 145 2.48 18.82 -4.43
C SER A 145 2.09 18.35 -3.02
N LEU A 146 3.04 17.92 -2.19
CA LEU A 146 2.80 17.60 -0.78
C LEU A 146 2.37 18.82 0.02
N ASN A 147 3.09 19.95 -0.11
CA ASN A 147 2.79 21.19 0.62
C ASN A 147 1.44 21.81 0.22
N TYR A 148 1.04 21.66 -1.03
CA TYR A 148 -0.27 22.10 -1.54
C TYR A 148 -1.39 21.10 -1.29
N GLY A 149 -1.11 19.98 -0.60
CA GLY A 149 -2.12 18.97 -0.28
C GLY A 149 -2.62 18.19 -1.50
N LEU A 150 -1.88 18.17 -2.61
CA LEU A 150 -2.14 17.32 -3.78
C LEU A 150 -1.65 15.88 -3.60
N ILE A 151 -0.72 15.67 -2.66
CA ILE A 151 -0.29 14.36 -2.19
C ILE A 151 -0.66 14.27 -0.71
N SER A 152 -1.40 13.22 -0.35
CA SER A 152 -1.92 12.99 0.99
C SER A 152 -1.02 12.06 1.83
N GLY A 153 -0.05 11.41 1.19
CA GLY A 153 0.96 10.59 1.84
C GLY A 153 1.76 9.75 0.86
N PHE A 154 2.48 8.75 1.36
CA PHE A 154 3.31 7.86 0.56
C PHE A 154 3.15 6.41 1.03
N ILE A 155 2.99 5.49 0.10
CA ILE A 155 3.21 4.06 0.37
C ILE A 155 4.72 3.86 0.42
N ILE A 156 5.20 3.34 1.54
CA ILE A 156 6.60 2.99 1.74
C ILE A 156 6.73 1.49 1.56
N ASP A 157 7.57 1.12 0.61
CA ASP A 157 7.70 -0.23 0.11
C ASP A 157 9.15 -0.66 0.36
N TYR A 158 9.38 -1.69 1.17
CA TYR A 158 10.69 -2.27 1.48
C TYR A 158 10.69 -3.80 1.62
N GLY A 159 11.84 -4.40 1.34
CA GLY A 159 12.05 -5.86 1.38
C GLY A 159 11.62 -6.57 0.09
N LYS A 160 11.94 -7.86 -0.01
CA LYS A 160 11.63 -8.67 -1.21
C LYS A 160 10.11 -8.87 -1.40
N ARG A 161 9.64 -8.70 -2.64
CA ARG A 161 8.26 -8.95 -3.06
C ARG A 161 8.25 -9.64 -4.41
N ASP A 162 7.70 -10.83 -4.44
CA ASP A 162 7.63 -11.62 -5.66
C ASP A 162 6.18 -11.73 -6.15
N TYR A 163 5.22 -11.54 -5.24
CA TYR A 163 3.80 -11.80 -5.48
C TYR A 163 2.93 -10.66 -4.95
N VAL A 164 1.88 -10.37 -5.71
CA VAL A 164 0.77 -9.50 -5.30
C VAL A 164 -0.49 -10.36 -5.19
N ILE A 165 -1.14 -10.28 -4.04
CA ILE A 165 -2.42 -10.95 -3.78
C ILE A 165 -3.42 -9.88 -3.40
N ASP A 166 -4.51 -9.72 -4.14
CA ASP A 166 -5.61 -8.88 -3.72
C ASP A 166 -6.71 -9.74 -3.11
N VAL A 167 -7.13 -9.37 -1.92
CA VAL A 167 -8.22 -10.03 -1.18
C VAL A 167 -9.44 -9.13 -1.25
N PHE A 168 -10.53 -9.67 -1.79
CA PHE A 168 -11.82 -9.02 -1.93
C PHE A 168 -12.77 -9.61 -0.90
N THR A 169 -13.46 -8.77 -0.14
CA THR A 169 -14.41 -9.24 0.88
C THR A 169 -15.47 -8.19 1.17
N THR A 170 -16.68 -8.61 1.50
CA THR A 170 -17.71 -7.73 2.07
C THR A 170 -17.69 -7.73 3.60
N GLU A 171 -16.89 -8.62 4.21
CA GLU A 171 -16.85 -8.81 5.65
C GLU A 171 -15.79 -7.93 6.29
N LYS A 172 -16.22 -6.98 7.13
CA LYS A 172 -15.30 -6.07 7.82
C LYS A 172 -14.31 -6.82 8.73
N GLU A 173 -14.75 -7.91 9.35
CA GLU A 173 -13.91 -8.74 10.22
C GLU A 173 -12.73 -9.35 9.46
N VAL A 174 -12.93 -9.75 8.20
CA VAL A 174 -11.84 -10.25 7.35
C VAL A 174 -10.78 -9.17 7.18
N ARG A 175 -11.19 -7.94 6.84
CA ARG A 175 -10.27 -6.82 6.70
C ARG A 175 -9.46 -6.58 7.97
N GLU A 176 -10.14 -6.56 9.13
CA GLU A 176 -9.50 -6.33 10.44
C GLU A 176 -8.52 -7.43 10.83
N ARG A 177 -8.81 -8.70 10.51
CA ARG A 177 -7.87 -9.82 10.73
C ARG A 177 -6.64 -9.71 9.84
N LEU A 178 -6.79 -9.26 8.59
CA LEU A 178 -5.67 -9.09 7.67
C LEU A 178 -4.73 -7.93 8.05
N GLU A 179 -5.10 -7.06 9.00
CA GLU A 179 -4.23 -6.01 9.56
C GLU A 179 -3.08 -6.58 10.42
N TYR A 180 -3.12 -7.86 10.81
CA TYR A 180 -2.04 -8.51 11.57
C TYR A 180 -0.97 -9.16 10.69
N ILE A 181 -1.23 -9.29 9.39
CA ILE A 181 -0.23 -9.83 8.48
C ILE A 181 0.78 -8.72 8.17
N PRO A 182 2.08 -8.94 8.36
CA PRO A 182 3.07 -7.87 8.43
C PRO A 182 3.41 -7.23 7.08
N PHE A 183 3.01 -7.87 5.98
CA PHE A 183 3.30 -7.44 4.62
C PHE A 183 2.71 -6.08 4.27
N ILE A 184 3.24 -5.47 3.21
CA ILE A 184 2.96 -4.10 2.80
C ILE A 184 1.65 -4.01 2.03
N ARG A 185 0.79 -3.09 2.46
CA ARG A 185 -0.61 -3.00 2.01
C ARG A 185 -1.15 -1.60 2.06
N TYR A 186 -2.16 -1.39 1.22
CA TYR A 186 -3.26 -0.50 1.52
C TYR A 186 -4.57 -1.31 1.53
N SER A 187 -5.60 -0.78 2.19
CA SER A 187 -6.97 -1.27 2.07
C SER A 187 -7.85 -0.17 1.48
N ILE A 188 -8.74 -0.56 0.58
CA ILE A 188 -9.77 0.29 -0.02
C ILE A 188 -11.13 -0.18 0.48
N SER A 189 -12.00 0.74 0.86
CA SER A 189 -13.44 0.50 1.03
C SER A 189 -14.20 1.16 -0.11
N LEU A 190 -15.05 0.40 -0.80
CA LEU A 190 -15.92 0.85 -1.88
C LEU A 190 -17.38 0.79 -1.43
N ASP A 191 -18.14 1.86 -1.70
CA ASP A 191 -19.60 1.86 -1.51
C ASP A 191 -20.26 0.99 -2.60
N LEU A 192 -21.00 -0.03 -2.17
CA LEU A 192 -22.02 -0.68 -2.98
C LEU A 192 -23.40 -0.24 -2.46
N GLU A 193 -24.43 -0.29 -3.31
CA GLU A 193 -25.79 0.20 -2.97
C GLU A 193 -26.38 -0.34 -1.66
N SER A 194 -25.88 -1.50 -1.18
CA SER A 194 -26.37 -2.17 0.03
C SER A 194 -25.27 -2.69 0.96
N ASN A 195 -23.99 -2.60 0.60
CA ASN A 195 -22.86 -3.17 1.37
C ASN A 195 -21.55 -2.40 1.07
N ASN A 196 -20.49 -2.66 1.84
CA ASN A 196 -19.13 -2.22 1.48
C ASN A 196 -18.36 -3.39 0.85
N LEU A 197 -17.58 -3.11 -0.20
CA LEU A 197 -16.55 -4.02 -0.70
C LEU A 197 -15.19 -3.53 -0.22
N PHE A 198 -14.47 -4.40 0.49
CA PHE A 198 -13.09 -4.18 0.90
C PHE A 198 -12.14 -4.85 -0.08
N ILE A 199 -11.14 -4.11 -0.51
CA ILE A 199 -9.99 -4.61 -1.29
C ILE A 199 -8.76 -4.46 -0.42
N ILE A 200 -8.01 -5.53 -0.21
CA ILE A 200 -6.77 -5.54 0.57
C ILE A 200 -5.65 -6.10 -0.33
N GLU A 201 -4.67 -5.27 -0.66
CA GLU A 201 -3.49 -5.67 -1.45
C GLU A 201 -2.43 -6.26 -0.50
N LEU A 202 -1.91 -7.46 -0.78
CA LEU A 202 -0.84 -8.11 -0.04
C LEU A 202 0.39 -8.25 -0.95
N LEU A 203 1.50 -7.65 -0.55
CA LEU A 203 2.79 -7.79 -1.24
C LEU A 203 3.70 -8.78 -0.51
N ILE A 204 3.90 -9.97 -1.08
CA ILE A 204 4.45 -11.13 -0.38
C ILE A 204 5.71 -11.63 -1.09
N SER A 205 6.68 -12.09 -0.32
CA SER A 205 7.87 -12.76 -0.83
C SER A 205 7.57 -14.22 -1.24
N ASP A 206 8.41 -14.81 -2.07
CA ASP A 206 8.27 -16.19 -2.49
C ASP A 206 8.26 -17.21 -1.35
N LYS A 207 9.13 -17.03 -0.36
CA LYS A 207 9.21 -17.89 0.81
C LYS A 207 7.95 -17.86 1.68
N ASP A 208 7.24 -16.73 1.70
CA ASP A 208 6.08 -16.53 2.59
C ASP A 208 4.74 -16.86 1.91
N LEU A 209 4.75 -17.07 0.59
CA LEU A 209 3.53 -17.25 -0.21
C LEU A 209 2.66 -18.41 0.28
N LEU A 210 3.25 -19.58 0.52
CA LEU A 210 2.50 -20.78 0.93
C LEU A 210 1.79 -20.58 2.28
N PHE A 211 2.50 -19.99 3.23
CA PHE A 211 1.96 -19.70 4.54
C PHE A 211 0.75 -18.75 4.46
N ILE A 212 0.84 -17.70 3.63
CA ILE A 212 -0.27 -16.77 3.43
C ILE A 212 -1.45 -17.40 2.68
N LEU A 213 -1.20 -18.24 1.68
CA LEU A 213 -2.28 -18.95 1.00
C LEU A 213 -3.04 -19.90 1.93
N GLU A 214 -2.36 -20.58 2.85
CA GLU A 214 -3.03 -21.41 3.86
C GLU A 214 -3.84 -20.57 4.86
N LEU A 215 -3.34 -19.42 5.30
CA LEU A 215 -4.11 -18.49 6.13
C LEU A 215 -5.37 -18.01 5.41
N LEU A 216 -5.25 -17.58 4.15
CA LEU A 216 -6.39 -17.11 3.36
C LEU A 216 -7.41 -18.23 3.10
N LYS A 217 -6.95 -19.48 2.95
CA LYS A 217 -7.81 -20.65 2.75
C LYS A 217 -8.73 -20.93 3.94
N GLU A 218 -8.34 -20.60 5.17
CA GLU A 218 -9.22 -20.69 6.35
C GLU A 218 -10.41 -19.72 6.26
N MET A 219 -10.25 -18.63 5.51
CA MET A 219 -11.25 -17.58 5.34
C MET A 219 -11.93 -17.62 3.97
N ARG A 220 -11.67 -18.66 3.15
CA ARG A 220 -12.09 -18.78 1.74
C ARG A 220 -13.59 -18.59 1.46
N GLN A 221 -14.44 -18.81 2.47
CA GLN A 221 -15.90 -18.65 2.31
C GLN A 221 -16.34 -17.17 2.34
N TYR A 222 -15.46 -16.28 2.81
CA TYR A 222 -15.72 -14.85 2.97
C TYR A 222 -14.90 -13.98 2.03
N ILE A 223 -14.01 -14.60 1.24
CA ILE A 223 -13.05 -13.89 0.40
C ILE A 223 -13.03 -14.43 -1.02
N ASP A 224 -12.85 -13.51 -1.96
CA ASP A 224 -12.31 -13.81 -3.28
C ASP A 224 -10.86 -13.33 -3.31
N ILE A 225 -10.02 -14.05 -4.04
CA ILE A 225 -8.59 -13.75 -4.17
C ILE A 225 -8.28 -13.52 -5.64
N LEU A 226 -7.40 -12.54 -5.88
CA LEU A 226 -6.79 -12.28 -7.16
C LEU A 226 -5.28 -12.39 -7.00
N PHE A 227 -4.63 -13.16 -7.87
CA PHE A 227 -3.20 -13.42 -7.79
C PHE A 227 -2.49 -12.91 -9.03
N THR A 228 -1.41 -12.16 -8.83
CA THR A 228 -0.62 -11.63 -9.93
C THR A 228 0.87 -11.50 -9.57
N LEU A 229 1.72 -11.74 -10.59
CA LEU A 229 3.17 -11.53 -10.51
C LEU A 229 3.56 -10.05 -10.70
N ARG A 230 2.63 -9.23 -11.21
CA ARG A 230 2.86 -7.82 -11.49
C ARG A 230 1.67 -7.02 -11.01
N LYS A 231 1.92 -5.92 -10.32
CA LYS A 231 0.88 -5.00 -9.87
C LYS A 231 0.07 -4.49 -11.07
N PRO A 232 -1.24 -4.81 -11.16
CA PRO A 232 -2.09 -4.27 -12.20
C PRO A 232 -2.51 -2.84 -11.83
N TYR A 233 -2.88 -2.06 -12.84
CA TYR A 233 -3.30 -0.69 -12.66
C TYR A 233 -4.77 -0.65 -12.24
N TYR A 234 -5.02 -0.60 -10.93
CA TYR A 234 -6.38 -0.60 -10.37
C TYR A 234 -7.06 0.78 -10.34
N PHE A 235 -6.26 1.83 -10.43
CA PHE A 235 -6.73 3.20 -10.30
C PHE A 235 -6.53 3.92 -11.63
N ASN A 236 -7.63 4.36 -12.22
CA ASN A 236 -7.63 5.33 -13.31
C ASN A 236 -8.14 6.65 -12.76
N GLY A 237 -7.53 7.75 -13.18
CA GLY A 237 -8.15 9.06 -13.01
C GLY A 237 -9.45 9.12 -13.77
N VAL A 238 -10.43 9.81 -13.19
CA VAL A 238 -11.48 10.39 -14.02
C VAL A 238 -10.81 11.57 -14.74
N ILE A 239 -10.66 11.44 -16.07
CA ILE A 239 -10.28 12.56 -16.96
C ILE A 239 -11.52 13.42 -17.20
#